data_AF-A0A7K3FXJ0-F1
#
_entry.id   AF-A0A7K3FXJ0-F1
#
_cell.length_a   1.000
_cell.length_b   1.000
_cell.length_c   1.000
_cell.angle_alpha   90.00
_cell.angle_beta   90.00
_cell.angle_gamma   90.00
#
_symmetry.space_group_name_H-M   'P 1'
#
loop_
_entity.id
_entity.type
_entity.pdbx_description
1 polymer ?
#
loop_
_entity_poly.entity_id
_entity_poly.type
_entity_poly.pdbx_seq_one_letter_code
_entity_poly.pdbx_strand_id
1 'polypeptide(L)'
;MRKTAHHIGPDSAPDRYRLLRSIGRGGEAVLYLAEIELAGGTEPVVVKVLDSKTTITPEIFERISQKWNEQAELLRFVHRPGVVGVREHFQGPPIHRPGESGTITGRALVLVMNHVDGLDLRDWRAERTLTSPAERREVMRTLEQLADVLDWLHSGKATPSGRTVVHGDLSPGNVMVDEHGQATLVDFGLSKLTADHQTAEVWFTPGYAAPEVFEGKRTPATDRYAFGAIAYFLLSGQSPPTAPEQLVGAFRALPQIAGLPEEQRDRVLDIAAADPARRPISLSSWVKDVRHGVVSTTTTSRPATVADAVPPAPAAPPVP
;
A
#
# COMPACT_ATOMS: atom_id res chain seq x y z
N MET A 1 -22.73 -0.07 -27.74
CA MET A 1 -21.67 -1.04 -28.11
C MET A 1 -21.26 -1.78 -26.85
N ARG A 2 -21.49 -3.10 -26.74
CA ARG A 2 -20.99 -3.89 -25.60
C ARG A 2 -19.46 -3.87 -25.66
N LYS A 3 -18.79 -3.28 -24.66
CA LYS A 3 -17.34 -3.42 -24.52
C LYS A 3 -17.03 -4.91 -24.48
N THR A 4 -16.10 -5.37 -25.31
CA THR A 4 -15.66 -6.76 -25.32
C THR A 4 -15.09 -7.09 -23.95
N ALA A 5 -15.75 -8.02 -23.23
CA ALA A 5 -15.31 -8.43 -21.90
C ALA A 5 -14.03 -9.27 -22.03
N HIS A 6 -13.00 -8.91 -21.28
CA HIS A 6 -11.77 -9.68 -21.20
C HIS A 6 -11.84 -10.65 -20.02
N HIS A 7 -11.13 -11.77 -20.13
CA HIS A 7 -11.12 -12.82 -19.12
C HIS A 7 -9.68 -13.23 -18.78
N ILE A 8 -9.57 -13.86 -17.62
CA ILE A 8 -8.34 -14.50 -17.13
C ILE A 8 -8.70 -15.64 -16.18
N GLY A 9 -7.83 -16.63 -16.06
CA GLY A 9 -8.10 -17.81 -15.26
C GLY A 9 -6.96 -18.84 -15.36
N PRO A 10 -6.98 -19.87 -14.50
CA PRO A 10 -6.02 -20.96 -14.58
C PRO A 10 -6.21 -21.77 -15.86
N ASP A 11 -5.23 -22.60 -16.23
CA ASP A 11 -5.28 -23.43 -17.45
C ASP A 11 -6.53 -24.35 -17.51
N SER A 12 -7.02 -24.80 -16.36
CA SER A 12 -8.23 -25.63 -16.26
C SER A 12 -9.54 -24.87 -16.49
N ALA A 13 -9.53 -23.53 -16.34
CA ALA A 13 -10.67 -22.66 -16.56
C ALA A 13 -10.20 -21.25 -16.98
N PRO A 14 -9.71 -21.08 -18.22
CA PRO A 14 -9.09 -19.82 -18.67
C PRO A 14 -10.00 -18.60 -18.58
N ASP A 15 -11.31 -18.80 -18.76
CA ASP A 15 -12.31 -17.73 -18.73
C ASP A 15 -12.95 -17.51 -17.35
N ARG A 16 -12.35 -18.03 -16.26
CA ARG A 16 -12.98 -18.06 -14.92
C ARG A 16 -13.30 -16.69 -14.34
N TYR A 17 -12.47 -15.69 -14.57
CA TYR A 17 -12.66 -14.33 -14.06
C TYR A 17 -12.95 -13.37 -15.20
N ARG A 18 -14.08 -12.68 -15.12
CA ARG A 18 -14.45 -11.63 -16.07
C ARG A 18 -13.89 -10.29 -15.60
N LEU A 19 -12.94 -9.72 -16.35
CA LEU A 19 -12.33 -8.44 -16.04
C LEU A 19 -13.27 -7.28 -16.43
N LEU A 20 -13.62 -6.44 -15.47
CA LEU A 20 -14.53 -5.30 -15.68
C LEU A 20 -13.76 -4.04 -16.09
N ARG A 21 -12.78 -3.64 -15.27
CA ARG A 21 -11.96 -2.44 -15.48
C ARG A 21 -10.62 -2.57 -14.78
N SER A 22 -9.58 -1.94 -15.34
CA SER A 22 -8.34 -1.72 -14.58
C SER A 22 -8.60 -0.70 -13.49
N ILE A 23 -8.11 -0.98 -12.28
CA ILE A 23 -8.23 -0.11 -11.11
C ILE A 23 -6.90 0.48 -10.67
N GLY A 24 -5.78 0.01 -11.24
CA GLY A 24 -4.46 0.53 -10.97
C GLY A 24 -3.38 -0.20 -11.75
N ARG A 25 -2.23 0.45 -11.90
CA ARG A 25 -1.01 -0.14 -12.45
C ARG A 25 0.14 0.16 -11.49
N GLY A 26 0.74 -0.89 -10.96
CA GLY A 26 1.87 -0.81 -10.04
C GLY A 26 3.04 -1.57 -10.66
N GLY A 27 3.94 -0.83 -11.32
CA GLY A 27 5.10 -1.47 -11.92
C GLY A 27 4.79 -2.40 -13.11
N GLU A 28 5.18 -3.67 -13.02
CA GLU A 28 4.94 -4.75 -13.99
C GLU A 28 3.56 -5.40 -13.81
N ALA A 29 2.87 -5.07 -12.72
CA ALA A 29 1.57 -5.63 -12.40
C ALA A 29 0.44 -4.64 -12.71
N VAL A 30 -0.67 -5.17 -13.23
CA VAL A 30 -1.91 -4.43 -13.42
C VAL A 30 -3.00 -5.04 -12.54
N LEU A 31 -3.70 -4.17 -11.80
CA LEU A 31 -4.84 -4.55 -10.97
C LEU A 31 -6.14 -4.33 -11.75
N TYR A 32 -7.02 -5.32 -11.68
CA TYR A 32 -8.35 -5.28 -12.28
C TYR A 32 -9.43 -5.55 -11.23
N LEU A 33 -10.51 -4.77 -11.29
CA LEU A 33 -11.78 -5.20 -10.74
C LEU A 33 -12.35 -6.24 -11.71
N ALA A 34 -12.70 -7.40 -11.17
CA ALA A 34 -13.25 -8.52 -11.91
C ALA A 34 -14.42 -9.14 -11.16
N GLU A 35 -15.12 -10.05 -11.83
CA GLU A 35 -16.18 -10.86 -11.23
C GLU A 35 -15.88 -12.33 -11.43
N ILE A 36 -16.26 -13.13 -10.43
CA ILE A 36 -16.34 -14.58 -10.52
C ILE A 36 -17.81 -15.00 -10.48
N GLU A 37 -18.18 -15.94 -11.35
CA GLU A 37 -19.53 -16.54 -11.36
C GLU A 37 -19.59 -17.71 -10.37
N LEU A 38 -20.56 -17.65 -9.45
CA LEU A 38 -20.85 -18.68 -8.46
C LEU A 38 -22.29 -19.19 -8.64
N ALA A 39 -22.63 -20.30 -7.98
CA ALA A 39 -23.93 -20.97 -8.11
C ALA A 39 -25.17 -20.13 -7.70
N GLY A 40 -24.99 -18.89 -7.27
CA GLY A 40 -26.07 -17.96 -6.88
C GLY A 40 -25.90 -16.52 -7.39
N GLY A 41 -24.89 -16.23 -8.22
CA GLY A 41 -24.64 -14.88 -8.71
C GLY A 41 -23.17 -14.59 -9.01
N THR A 42 -22.86 -13.33 -9.26
CA THR A 42 -21.50 -12.84 -9.48
C THR A 42 -20.97 -12.15 -8.23
N GLU A 43 -19.73 -12.45 -7.86
CA GLU A 43 -19.04 -11.79 -6.74
C GLU A 43 -17.87 -10.95 -7.25
N PRO A 44 -17.68 -9.72 -6.74
CA PRO A 44 -16.55 -8.89 -7.10
C PRO A 44 -15.25 -9.41 -6.46
N VAL A 45 -14.18 -9.40 -7.25
CA VAL A 45 -12.83 -9.72 -6.82
C VAL A 45 -11.84 -8.75 -7.42
N VAL A 46 -10.65 -8.65 -6.82
CA VAL A 46 -9.53 -7.93 -7.42
C VAL A 46 -8.53 -8.94 -7.96
N VAL A 47 -8.11 -8.75 -9.20
CA VAL A 47 -7.16 -9.62 -9.89
C VAL A 47 -5.91 -8.82 -10.19
N LYS A 48 -4.79 -9.22 -9.58
CA LYS A 48 -3.46 -8.68 -9.89
C LYS A 48 -2.81 -9.58 -10.95
N VAL A 49 -2.43 -8.99 -12.07
CA VAL A 49 -1.88 -9.70 -13.23
C VAL A 49 -0.49 -9.19 -13.52
N LEU A 50 0.48 -10.11 -13.59
CA LEU A 50 1.81 -9.85 -14.10
C LEU A 50 1.94 -10.58 -15.44
N ASP A 51 1.98 -9.82 -16.53
CA ASP A 51 2.06 -10.36 -17.89
C ASP A 51 3.52 -10.43 -18.33
N SER A 52 3.97 -11.61 -18.76
CA SER A 52 5.35 -11.88 -19.17
C SER A 52 5.76 -11.23 -20.49
N LYS A 53 4.83 -10.61 -21.23
CA LYS A 53 5.05 -10.26 -22.64
C LYS A 53 6.11 -9.21 -22.93
N THR A 54 6.64 -8.50 -21.93
CA THR A 54 7.44 -7.30 -22.21
C THR A 54 8.96 -7.39 -22.09
N THR A 55 9.60 -8.30 -21.31
CA THR A 55 11.07 -8.16 -21.12
C THR A 55 11.84 -9.36 -20.53
N ILE A 56 11.19 -10.49 -20.24
CA ILE A 56 11.74 -11.48 -19.29
C ILE A 56 12.02 -12.83 -19.97
N THR A 57 13.23 -13.37 -19.80
CA THR A 57 13.58 -14.72 -20.32
C THR A 57 12.80 -15.80 -19.55
N PRO A 58 12.58 -17.00 -20.12
CA PRO A 58 11.89 -18.09 -19.42
C PRO A 58 12.48 -18.41 -18.05
N GLU A 59 13.81 -18.35 -17.89
CA GLU A 59 14.51 -18.63 -16.62
C GLU A 59 14.21 -17.56 -15.56
N ILE A 60 14.19 -16.29 -15.96
CA ILE A 60 13.85 -15.19 -15.05
C ILE A 60 12.37 -15.29 -14.66
N PHE A 61 11.49 -15.62 -15.59
CA PHE A 61 10.07 -15.83 -15.31
C PHE A 61 9.86 -16.96 -14.30
N GLU A 62 10.56 -18.09 -14.45
CA GLU A 62 10.45 -19.22 -13.53
C GLU A 62 10.90 -18.84 -12.11
N ARG A 63 12.02 -18.13 -11.98
CA ARG A 63 12.50 -17.63 -10.68
C ARG A 63 11.51 -16.67 -10.02
N ILE A 64 10.92 -15.77 -10.81
CA ILE A 64 9.89 -14.84 -10.34
C ILE A 64 8.64 -15.60 -9.90
N SER A 65 8.20 -16.57 -10.71
CA SER A 65 7.06 -17.45 -10.42
C SER A 65 7.24 -18.17 -9.09
N GLN A 66 8.42 -18.74 -8.82
CA GLN A 66 8.70 -19.43 -7.56
C GLN A 66 8.60 -18.49 -6.35
N LYS A 67 9.28 -17.34 -6.39
CA LYS A 67 9.19 -16.32 -5.31
C LYS A 67 7.76 -15.81 -5.12
N TRP A 68 7.05 -15.57 -6.21
CA TRP A 68 5.67 -15.10 -6.21
C TRP A 68 4.74 -16.12 -5.55
N ASN A 69 4.84 -17.39 -5.95
CA ASN A 69 4.01 -18.48 -5.43
C ASN A 69 4.25 -18.70 -3.93
N GLU A 70 5.51 -18.70 -3.48
CA GLU A 70 5.83 -18.84 -2.06
C GLU A 70 5.18 -17.74 -1.20
N GLN A 71 5.25 -16.49 -1.66
CA GLN A 71 4.70 -15.36 -0.91
C GLN A 71 3.16 -15.32 -1.02
N ALA A 72 2.60 -15.62 -2.19
CA ALA A 72 1.16 -15.73 -2.37
C ALA A 72 0.57 -16.83 -1.47
N GLU A 73 1.20 -18.00 -1.39
CA GLU A 73 0.80 -19.08 -0.48
C GLU A 73 0.90 -18.69 0.98
N LEU A 74 1.94 -17.94 1.38
CA LEU A 74 2.04 -17.44 2.75
C LEU A 74 0.84 -16.54 3.10
N LEU A 75 0.48 -15.63 2.19
CA LEU A 75 -0.64 -14.70 2.38
C LEU A 75 -2.00 -15.39 2.43
N ARG A 76 -2.15 -16.59 1.85
CA ARG A 76 -3.38 -17.40 1.99
C ARG A 76 -3.65 -17.85 3.41
N PHE A 77 -2.65 -17.91 4.29
CA PHE A 77 -2.86 -18.26 5.69
C PHE A 77 -3.26 -17.05 6.56
N VAL A 78 -3.10 -15.84 6.03
CA VAL A 78 -3.32 -14.59 6.76
C VAL A 78 -4.82 -14.24 6.73
N HIS A 79 -5.52 -14.55 7.82
CA HIS A 79 -6.95 -14.27 7.97
C HIS A 79 -7.21 -13.39 9.18
N ARG A 80 -7.44 -12.10 8.95
CA ARG A 80 -7.80 -11.15 10.00
C ARG A 80 -8.50 -9.93 9.41
N PRO A 81 -9.49 -9.34 10.11
CA PRO A 81 -9.93 -7.98 9.82
C PRO A 81 -8.73 -7.03 9.73
N GLY A 82 -8.74 -6.19 8.70
CA GLY A 82 -7.65 -5.25 8.42
C GLY A 82 -6.55 -5.76 7.49
N VAL A 83 -6.66 -6.98 6.96
CA VAL A 83 -5.81 -7.50 5.87
C VAL A 83 -6.69 -8.06 4.75
N VAL A 84 -6.39 -7.72 3.50
CA VAL A 84 -7.12 -8.27 2.35
C VAL A 84 -6.95 -9.80 2.27
N GLY A 85 -8.07 -10.50 2.10
CA GLY A 85 -8.07 -11.95 1.93
C GLY A 85 -7.58 -12.36 0.54
N VAL A 86 -6.58 -13.24 0.48
CA VAL A 86 -6.15 -13.89 -0.77
C VAL A 86 -7.00 -15.13 -1.01
N ARG A 87 -7.65 -15.20 -2.18
CA ARG A 87 -8.48 -16.34 -2.56
C ARG A 87 -7.64 -17.46 -3.17
N GLU A 88 -6.86 -17.10 -4.17
CA GLU A 88 -5.99 -18.02 -4.88
C GLU A 88 -4.92 -17.28 -5.66
N HIS A 89 -3.91 -18.04 -6.09
CA HIS A 89 -2.91 -17.60 -7.06
C HIS A 89 -2.76 -18.71 -8.10
N PHE A 90 -2.42 -18.35 -9.33
CA PHE A 90 -2.18 -19.31 -10.40
C PHE A 90 -1.31 -18.73 -11.51
N GLN A 91 -0.77 -19.64 -12.31
CA GLN A 91 -0.24 -19.32 -13.62
C GLN A 91 -1.26 -19.74 -14.68
N GLY A 92 -1.47 -18.90 -15.71
CA GLY A 92 -2.43 -19.18 -16.77
C GLY A 92 -2.14 -18.42 -18.05
N PRO A 93 -3.01 -18.53 -19.06
CA PRO A 93 -2.92 -17.72 -20.26
C PRO A 93 -3.03 -16.23 -19.93
N PRO A 94 -2.36 -15.34 -20.69
CA PRO A 94 -2.53 -13.89 -20.59
C PRO A 94 -3.98 -13.47 -20.79
N ILE A 95 -4.29 -12.21 -20.46
CA ILE A 95 -5.64 -11.64 -20.63
C ILE A 95 -6.13 -11.86 -22.07
N HIS A 96 -7.33 -12.40 -22.21
CA HIS A 96 -7.88 -12.85 -23.49
C HIS A 96 -9.37 -12.55 -23.62
N ARG A 97 -9.92 -12.75 -24.81
CA ARG A 97 -11.37 -12.78 -25.05
C ARG A 97 -11.92 -14.19 -24.76
N PRO A 98 -13.22 -14.31 -24.45
CA PRO A 98 -13.83 -15.61 -24.16
C PRO A 98 -13.53 -16.64 -25.25
N GLY A 99 -13.05 -17.82 -24.86
CA GLY A 99 -12.74 -18.92 -25.78
C GLY A 99 -11.50 -18.71 -26.67
N GLU A 100 -10.78 -17.59 -26.55
CA GLU A 100 -9.59 -17.29 -27.37
C GLU A 100 -8.26 -17.67 -26.68
N SER A 101 -8.28 -18.21 -25.47
CA SER A 101 -7.08 -18.56 -24.69
C SER A 101 -6.08 -19.45 -25.46
N GLY A 102 -6.57 -20.43 -26.21
CA GLY A 102 -5.75 -21.36 -27.00
C GLY A 102 -5.01 -20.73 -28.18
N THR A 103 -5.34 -19.49 -28.55
CA THR A 103 -4.68 -18.75 -29.64
C THR A 103 -3.60 -17.79 -29.14
N ILE A 104 -3.50 -17.60 -27.82
CA ILE A 104 -2.61 -16.62 -27.21
C ILE A 104 -1.39 -17.33 -26.63
N THR A 105 -0.21 -16.83 -26.98
CA THR A 105 1.06 -17.27 -26.42
C THR A 105 1.46 -16.41 -25.22
N GLY A 106 2.27 -16.98 -24.33
CA GLY A 106 2.75 -16.35 -23.11
C GLY A 106 2.09 -16.90 -21.85
N ARG A 107 2.52 -16.39 -20.69
CA ARG A 107 1.99 -16.80 -19.38
C ARG A 107 1.79 -15.56 -18.51
N ALA A 108 0.75 -15.58 -17.70
CA ALA A 108 0.54 -14.59 -16.67
C ALA A 108 0.66 -15.24 -15.29
N LEU A 109 1.27 -14.51 -14.35
CA LEU A 109 1.14 -14.80 -12.92
C LEU A 109 -0.02 -13.99 -12.38
N VAL A 110 -0.92 -14.65 -11.66
CA VAL A 110 -2.18 -14.06 -11.23
C VAL A 110 -2.37 -14.28 -9.74
N LEU A 111 -2.77 -13.23 -9.04
CA LEU A 111 -3.23 -13.28 -7.67
C LEU A 111 -4.64 -12.73 -7.59
N VAL A 112 -5.55 -13.53 -7.03
CA VAL A 112 -6.95 -13.16 -6.84
C VAL A 112 -7.18 -12.89 -5.37
N MET A 113 -7.71 -11.71 -5.06
CA MET A 113 -7.99 -11.25 -3.71
C MET A 113 -9.42 -10.75 -3.58
N ASN A 114 -9.91 -10.66 -2.35
CA ASN A 114 -11.21 -10.07 -2.06
C ASN A 114 -11.24 -8.62 -2.54
N HIS A 115 -12.39 -8.20 -3.10
CA HIS A 115 -12.68 -6.79 -3.22
C HIS A 115 -12.82 -6.17 -1.83
N VAL A 116 -12.25 -4.98 -1.65
CA VAL A 116 -12.37 -4.20 -0.41
C VAL A 116 -13.05 -2.89 -0.77
N ASP A 117 -14.20 -2.65 -0.16
CA ASP A 117 -14.97 -1.43 -0.37
C ASP A 117 -14.32 -0.22 0.32
N GLY A 118 -14.72 0.98 -0.12
CA GLY A 118 -14.27 2.25 0.47
C GLY A 118 -13.28 3.02 -0.39
N LEU A 119 -12.61 3.97 0.26
CA LEU A 119 -11.63 4.86 -0.36
C LEU A 119 -10.22 4.41 0.00
N ASP A 120 -9.25 4.66 -0.90
CA ASP A 120 -7.86 4.59 -0.49
C ASP A 120 -7.56 5.70 0.55
N LEU A 121 -6.50 5.53 1.34
CA LEU A 121 -6.22 6.42 2.45
C LEU A 121 -5.89 7.85 2.00
N ARG A 122 -5.50 8.07 0.74
CA ARG A 122 -5.27 9.42 0.19
C ARG A 122 -6.58 10.15 0.04
N ASP A 123 -7.53 9.52 -0.65
CA ASP A 123 -8.85 10.08 -0.89
C ASP A 123 -9.61 10.23 0.44
N TRP A 124 -9.55 9.20 1.30
CA TRP A 124 -10.14 9.24 2.63
C TRP A 124 -9.60 10.39 3.49
N ARG A 125 -8.29 10.68 3.40
CA ARG A 125 -7.65 11.77 4.14
C ARG A 125 -7.93 13.14 3.50
N ALA A 126 -8.16 13.22 2.19
CA ALA A 126 -8.53 14.46 1.52
C ALA A 126 -9.88 15.01 2.02
N GLU A 127 -10.78 14.12 2.43
CA GLU A 127 -12.08 14.47 3.01
C GLU A 127 -12.04 14.89 4.50
N ARG A 128 -10.85 14.86 5.14
CA ARG A 128 -10.70 15.09 6.59
C ARG A 128 -9.66 16.17 6.85
N THR A 129 -10.03 17.25 7.52
CA THR A 129 -9.10 18.38 7.78
C THR A 129 -8.50 18.36 9.18
N LEU A 130 -8.96 17.45 10.04
CA LEU A 130 -8.61 17.34 11.47
C LEU A 130 -9.04 18.59 12.28
N THR A 131 -9.94 19.40 11.74
CA THR A 131 -10.47 20.58 12.43
C THR A 131 -11.42 20.17 13.57
N SER A 132 -12.19 19.11 13.37
CA SER A 132 -13.10 18.58 14.37
C SER A 132 -12.48 17.49 15.27
N PRO A 133 -12.91 17.38 16.54
CA PRO A 133 -12.54 16.25 17.40
C PRO A 133 -12.98 14.88 16.86
N ALA A 134 -13.98 14.83 15.98
CA ALA A 134 -14.45 13.59 15.36
C ALA A 134 -13.43 13.08 14.32
N GLU A 135 -13.02 13.93 13.39
CA GLU A 135 -12.00 13.58 12.38
C GLU A 135 -10.68 13.16 13.04
N ARG A 136 -10.25 13.87 14.11
CA ARG A 136 -9.04 13.49 14.86
C ARG A 136 -9.15 12.09 15.47
N ARG A 137 -10.31 11.72 15.99
CA ARG A 137 -10.57 10.36 16.51
C ARG A 137 -10.59 9.31 15.41
N GLU A 138 -11.12 9.63 14.24
CA GLU A 138 -11.12 8.73 13.08
C GLU A 138 -9.70 8.45 12.57
N VAL A 139 -8.86 9.49 12.46
CA VAL A 139 -7.44 9.35 12.11
C VAL A 139 -6.70 8.48 13.12
N MET A 140 -6.90 8.73 14.42
CA MET A 140 -6.28 7.91 15.46
C MET A 140 -6.76 6.45 15.39
N ARG A 141 -8.07 6.22 15.23
CA ARG A 141 -8.63 4.86 15.07
C ARG A 141 -8.03 4.14 13.86
N THR A 142 -7.79 4.85 12.77
CA THR A 142 -7.13 4.30 11.58
C THR A 142 -5.69 3.90 11.90
N LEU A 143 -4.92 4.77 12.55
CA LEU A 143 -3.54 4.46 12.96
C LEU A 143 -3.48 3.27 13.93
N GLU A 144 -4.42 3.17 14.87
CA GLU A 144 -4.52 2.04 15.80
C GLU A 144 -4.75 0.72 15.07
N GLN A 145 -5.72 0.68 14.14
CA GLN A 145 -6.00 -0.51 13.35
C GLN A 145 -4.78 -0.95 12.53
N LEU A 146 -4.11 0.00 11.87
CA LEU A 146 -2.91 -0.28 11.08
C LEU A 146 -1.76 -0.79 11.96
N ALA A 147 -1.54 -0.17 13.12
CA ALA A 147 -0.54 -0.60 14.09
C ALA A 147 -0.79 -2.02 14.58
N ASP A 148 -2.04 -2.33 14.98
CA ASP A 148 -2.43 -3.65 15.49
C ASP A 148 -2.32 -4.77 14.45
N VAL A 149 -2.57 -4.45 13.18
CA VAL A 149 -2.39 -5.37 12.06
C VAL A 149 -0.90 -5.61 11.78
N LEU A 150 -0.11 -4.54 11.67
CA LEU A 150 1.32 -4.64 11.38
C LEU A 150 2.09 -5.35 12.50
N ASP A 151 1.83 -5.01 13.78
CA ASP A 151 2.45 -5.69 14.92
C ASP A 151 2.15 -7.21 14.90
N TRP A 152 0.95 -7.62 14.48
CA TRP A 152 0.56 -9.03 14.35
C TRP A 152 1.21 -9.74 13.16
N LEU A 153 1.27 -9.09 11.99
CA LEU A 153 2.00 -9.59 10.83
C LEU A 153 3.48 -9.83 11.17
N HIS A 154 4.07 -8.89 11.92
CA HIS A 154 5.48 -8.93 12.29
C HIS A 154 5.78 -9.96 13.40
N SER A 155 4.81 -10.29 14.25
CA SER A 155 5.02 -11.17 15.41
C SER A 155 5.16 -12.65 15.07
N GLY A 156 5.04 -13.04 13.80
CA GLY A 156 5.03 -14.45 13.38
C GLY A 156 3.73 -15.19 13.67
N LYS A 157 2.73 -14.55 14.30
CA LYS A 157 1.43 -15.17 14.63
C LYS A 157 0.49 -15.23 13.43
N ALA A 158 0.80 -14.50 12.36
CA ALA A 158 -0.03 -14.42 11.17
C ALA A 158 -0.03 -15.70 10.33
N THR A 159 0.95 -16.59 10.55
CA THR A 159 1.11 -17.81 9.76
C THR A 159 1.32 -19.02 10.67
N PRO A 160 0.80 -20.21 10.31
CA PRO A 160 1.01 -21.43 11.10
C PRO A 160 2.49 -21.81 11.29
N SER A 161 3.35 -21.40 10.36
CA SER A 161 4.79 -21.67 10.40
C SER A 161 5.57 -20.76 11.35
N GLY A 162 4.93 -19.76 11.97
CA GLY A 162 5.62 -18.79 12.82
C GLY A 162 6.41 -17.74 12.04
N ARG A 163 6.30 -17.71 10.71
CA ARG A 163 7.05 -16.76 9.87
C ARG A 163 6.49 -15.36 9.99
N THR A 164 7.38 -14.39 10.19
CA THR A 164 7.11 -12.96 10.07
C THR A 164 6.64 -12.64 8.64
N VAL A 165 5.54 -11.90 8.53
CA VAL A 165 5.03 -11.36 7.27
C VAL A 165 5.36 -9.87 7.23
N VAL A 166 6.05 -9.43 6.19
CA VAL A 166 6.37 -8.00 5.95
C VAL A 166 5.50 -7.51 4.81
N HIS A 167 4.84 -6.37 4.97
CA HIS A 167 4.03 -5.77 3.92
C HIS A 167 4.91 -5.34 2.75
N GLY A 168 5.99 -4.61 3.04
CA GLY A 168 7.05 -4.28 2.09
C GLY A 168 6.66 -3.23 1.05
N ASP A 169 5.41 -2.79 1.00
CA ASP A 169 5.02 -1.66 0.15
C ASP A 169 3.96 -0.77 0.80
N LEU A 170 4.13 -0.49 2.09
CA LEU A 170 3.13 0.25 2.82
C LEU A 170 3.10 1.72 2.34
N SER A 171 1.94 2.17 1.87
CA SER A 171 1.68 3.54 1.43
C SER A 171 0.18 3.85 1.53
N PRO A 172 -0.25 5.11 1.44
CA PRO A 172 -1.66 5.45 1.49
C PRO A 172 -2.53 4.79 0.41
N GLY A 173 -1.97 4.53 -0.78
CA GLY A 173 -2.68 3.81 -1.84
C GLY A 173 -2.92 2.33 -1.54
N ASN A 174 -2.22 1.78 -0.55
CA ASN A 174 -2.28 0.37 -0.15
C ASN A 174 -3.05 0.18 1.18
N VAL A 175 -3.84 1.19 1.57
CA VAL A 175 -4.74 1.13 2.71
C VAL A 175 -6.11 1.59 2.25
N MET A 176 -7.11 0.72 2.37
CA MET A 176 -8.51 1.04 2.10
C MET A 176 -9.24 1.32 3.39
N VAL A 177 -10.14 2.30 3.40
CA VAL A 177 -11.01 2.60 4.54
C VAL A 177 -12.46 2.63 4.08
N ASP A 178 -13.28 1.75 4.66
CA ASP A 178 -14.70 1.65 4.34
C ASP A 178 -15.57 2.69 5.06
N GLU A 179 -16.87 2.70 4.77
CA GLU A 179 -17.84 3.62 5.37
C GLU A 179 -18.03 3.43 6.88
N HIS A 180 -17.62 2.28 7.43
CA HIS A 180 -17.64 1.99 8.86
C HIS A 180 -16.32 2.40 9.55
N GLY A 181 -15.34 2.87 8.78
CA GLY A 181 -14.02 3.27 9.27
C GLY A 181 -13.08 2.09 9.54
N GLN A 182 -13.34 0.93 8.95
CA GLN A 182 -12.43 -0.22 8.99
C GLN A 182 -11.29 0.00 7.98
N ALA A 183 -10.07 0.08 8.49
CA ALA A 183 -8.87 0.18 7.68
C ALA A 183 -8.38 -1.23 7.29
N THR A 184 -8.08 -1.45 6.01
CA THR A 184 -7.63 -2.73 5.47
C THR A 184 -6.37 -2.54 4.64
N LEU A 185 -5.30 -3.27 4.99
CA LEU A 185 -4.09 -3.37 4.18
C LEU A 185 -4.37 -4.17 2.92
N VAL A 186 -4.06 -3.57 1.77
CA VAL A 186 -4.16 -4.19 0.45
C VAL A 186 -2.79 -4.18 -0.24
N ASP A 187 -2.65 -5.01 -1.27
CA ASP A 187 -1.48 -5.05 -2.15
C ASP A 187 -0.12 -5.20 -1.44
N PHE A 188 0.12 -6.40 -0.89
CA PHE A 188 1.44 -6.80 -0.42
C PHE A 188 2.41 -6.77 -1.60
N GLY A 189 3.63 -6.28 -1.37
CA GLY A 189 4.63 -5.91 -2.38
C GLY A 189 5.21 -7.04 -3.25
N LEU A 190 4.42 -8.06 -3.59
CA LEU A 190 4.76 -9.19 -4.45
C LEU A 190 5.28 -8.76 -5.82
N SER A 191 4.78 -7.64 -6.36
CA SER A 191 5.27 -7.05 -7.62
C SER A 191 6.72 -6.58 -7.54
N LYS A 192 7.29 -6.44 -6.34
CA LYS A 192 8.69 -6.06 -6.15
C LYS A 192 9.62 -7.25 -6.05
N LEU A 193 9.08 -8.48 -6.02
CA LEU A 193 9.86 -9.72 -6.14
C LEU A 193 10.40 -9.94 -7.57
N THR A 194 9.84 -9.21 -8.54
CA THR A 194 10.20 -9.32 -9.96
C THR A 194 11.40 -8.44 -10.34
N ALA A 195 11.72 -7.46 -9.51
CA ALA A 195 12.86 -6.56 -9.67
C ALA A 195 14.18 -7.25 -9.27
N ASP A 196 14.55 -8.33 -9.96
CA ASP A 196 15.94 -8.78 -10.04
C ASP A 196 16.75 -7.89 -11.02
N HIS A 197 16.12 -6.86 -11.60
CA HIS A 197 16.75 -5.88 -12.48
C HIS A 197 17.37 -4.73 -11.66
N GLN A 198 18.67 -4.53 -11.85
CA GLN A 198 19.49 -3.41 -11.33
C GLN A 198 19.06 -2.01 -11.84
N THR A 199 17.89 -1.90 -12.48
CA THR A 199 17.34 -0.64 -12.97
C THR A 199 16.65 0.09 -11.84
N ALA A 200 17.36 1.05 -11.27
CA ALA A 200 16.97 1.97 -10.21
C ALA A 200 15.82 2.95 -10.60
N GLU A 201 14.85 2.53 -11.41
CA GLU A 201 13.59 3.27 -11.44
C GLU A 201 12.87 3.01 -10.13
N VAL A 202 12.54 4.05 -9.39
CA VAL A 202 12.06 3.96 -8.01
C VAL A 202 10.62 3.45 -8.02
N TRP A 203 10.42 2.14 -7.83
CA TRP A 203 9.11 1.46 -7.71
C TRP A 203 8.38 1.80 -6.39
N PHE A 204 8.74 2.90 -5.74
CA PHE A 204 8.24 3.29 -4.42
C PHE A 204 7.48 4.60 -4.50
N THR A 205 6.40 4.70 -3.73
CA THR A 205 5.76 5.99 -3.48
C THR A 205 6.77 6.89 -2.74
N PRO A 206 7.18 8.04 -3.31
CA PRO A 206 8.20 8.90 -2.72
C PRO A 206 7.91 9.26 -1.25
N GLY A 207 8.95 9.19 -0.41
CA GLY A 207 8.86 9.54 1.02
C GLY A 207 8.28 8.46 1.95
N TYR A 208 7.76 7.34 1.44
CA TYR A 208 7.25 6.24 2.27
C TYR A 208 8.26 5.09 2.47
N ALA A 209 9.27 4.98 1.59
CA ALA A 209 10.28 3.94 1.68
C ALA A 209 11.39 4.31 2.68
N ALA A 210 11.72 3.37 3.57
CA ALA A 210 12.85 3.50 4.48
C ALA A 210 14.19 3.49 3.71
N PRO A 211 15.27 4.12 4.21
CA PRO A 211 16.57 4.15 3.53
C PRO A 211 17.09 2.77 3.13
N GLU A 212 16.97 1.77 3.99
CA GLU A 212 17.48 0.43 3.74
C GLU A 212 16.68 -0.33 2.66
N VAL A 213 15.49 0.14 2.28
CA VAL A 213 14.71 -0.43 1.18
C VAL A 213 15.43 -0.22 -0.16
N PHE A 214 16.16 0.87 -0.31
CA PHE A 214 16.99 1.14 -1.50
C PHE A 214 18.18 0.16 -1.61
N GLU A 215 18.56 -0.50 -0.51
CA GLU A 215 19.54 -1.59 -0.48
C GLU A 215 18.89 -2.97 -0.71
N GLY A 216 17.60 -3.02 -1.05
CA GLY A 216 16.84 -4.25 -1.25
C GLY A 216 16.37 -4.94 0.03
N LYS A 217 16.54 -4.31 1.20
CA LYS A 217 16.13 -4.91 2.49
C LYS A 217 14.63 -4.72 2.72
N ARG A 218 13.97 -5.77 3.19
CA ARG A 218 12.56 -5.79 3.58
C ARG A 218 12.45 -6.46 4.94
N THR A 219 12.12 -5.67 5.95
CA THR A 219 12.03 -6.14 7.33
C THR A 219 10.86 -5.47 8.03
N PRO A 220 10.42 -5.97 9.19
CA PRO A 220 9.47 -5.25 10.04
C PRO A 220 9.85 -3.79 10.29
N ALA A 221 11.15 -3.47 10.36
CA ALA A 221 11.63 -2.10 10.53
C ALA A 221 11.30 -1.20 9.33
N THR A 222 11.31 -1.74 8.11
CA THR A 222 10.91 -0.99 6.90
C THR A 222 9.43 -0.62 6.93
N ASP A 223 8.56 -1.54 7.36
CA ASP A 223 7.13 -1.28 7.52
C ASP A 223 6.86 -0.25 8.64
N ARG A 224 7.62 -0.29 9.74
CA ARG A 224 7.51 0.70 10.83
C ARG A 224 7.84 2.10 10.37
N TYR A 225 8.88 2.27 9.56
CA TYR A 225 9.20 3.56 8.95
C TYR A 225 8.05 4.04 8.05
N ALA A 226 7.56 3.18 7.16
CA ALA A 226 6.47 3.51 6.26
C ALA A 226 5.16 3.85 7.02
N PHE A 227 4.91 3.17 8.13
CA PHE A 227 3.83 3.51 9.06
C PHE A 227 4.02 4.91 9.65
N GLY A 228 5.25 5.26 10.05
CA GLY A 228 5.59 6.64 10.44
C GLY A 228 5.29 7.64 9.33
N ALA A 229 5.69 7.37 8.09
CA ALA A 229 5.38 8.23 6.95
C ALA A 229 3.86 8.37 6.69
N ILE A 230 3.07 7.29 6.86
CA ILE A 230 1.60 7.33 6.85
C ILE A 230 1.06 8.18 8.01
N ALA A 231 1.60 8.03 9.21
CA ALA A 231 1.16 8.81 10.36
C ALA A 231 1.45 10.30 10.16
N TYR A 232 2.61 10.67 9.62
CA TYR A 232 2.87 12.05 9.21
C TYR A 232 1.83 12.55 8.21
N PHE A 233 1.55 11.77 7.16
CA PHE A 233 0.55 12.12 6.16
C PHE A 233 -0.84 12.33 6.77
N LEU A 234 -1.29 11.41 7.62
CA LEU A 234 -2.59 11.50 8.26
C LEU A 234 -2.70 12.68 9.23
N LEU A 235 -1.62 13.03 9.93
CA LEU A 235 -1.64 14.13 10.89
C LEU A 235 -1.49 15.51 10.24
N SER A 236 -0.75 15.60 9.13
CA SER A 236 -0.45 16.86 8.44
C SER A 236 -1.36 17.14 7.24
N GLY A 237 -1.87 16.09 6.60
CA GLY A 237 -2.50 16.17 5.27
C GLY A 237 -1.50 16.42 4.13
N GLN A 238 -0.20 16.34 4.40
CA GLN A 238 0.88 16.57 3.44
C GLN A 238 1.63 15.27 3.18
N SER A 239 2.08 15.05 1.94
CA SER A 239 2.99 13.94 1.63
C SER A 239 4.27 14.06 2.48
N PRO A 240 4.83 12.93 2.96
CA PRO A 240 6.10 12.93 3.66
C PRO A 240 7.21 13.49 2.75
N PRO A 241 8.26 14.11 3.30
CA PRO A 241 9.42 14.51 2.53
C PRO A 241 10.01 13.33 1.74
N THR A 242 10.41 13.56 0.50
CA THR A 242 11.02 12.52 -0.34
C THR A 242 12.35 12.02 0.23
N ALA A 243 13.12 12.93 0.84
CA ALA A 243 14.38 12.62 1.50
C ALA A 243 14.10 12.06 2.92
N PRO A 244 14.39 10.78 3.20
CA PRO A 244 14.02 10.14 4.45
C PRO A 244 14.52 10.87 5.71
N GLU A 245 15.69 11.50 5.63
CA GLU A 245 16.33 12.27 6.70
C GLU A 245 15.54 13.53 7.11
N GLN A 246 14.67 14.04 6.23
CA GLN A 246 13.85 15.23 6.50
C GLN A 246 12.57 14.88 7.28
N LEU A 247 12.16 13.61 7.30
CA LEU A 247 10.90 13.19 7.92
C LEU A 247 10.88 13.47 9.44
N VAL A 248 12.01 13.30 10.13
CA VAL A 248 12.12 13.61 11.57
C VAL A 248 11.86 15.10 11.84
N GLY A 249 12.44 15.98 11.03
CA GLY A 249 12.23 17.43 11.15
C GLY A 249 10.79 17.82 10.86
N ALA A 250 10.19 17.22 9.82
CA ALA A 250 8.80 17.44 9.45
C ALA A 250 7.83 16.99 10.57
N PHE A 251 8.05 15.80 11.16
CA PHE A 251 7.28 15.33 12.31
C PHE A 251 7.40 16.26 13.52
N ARG A 252 8.63 16.72 13.83
CA ARG A 252 8.88 17.62 14.96
C ARG A 252 8.15 18.95 14.82
N ALA A 253 7.91 19.40 13.59
CA ALA A 253 7.19 20.65 13.30
C ALA A 253 5.65 20.52 13.44
N LEU A 254 5.10 19.31 13.54
CA LEU A 254 3.65 19.13 13.70
C LEU A 254 3.19 19.65 15.06
N PRO A 255 2.14 20.49 15.14
CA PRO A 255 1.65 21.03 16.41
C PRO A 255 1.33 19.96 17.45
N GLN A 256 0.77 18.83 17.01
CA GLN A 256 0.39 17.70 17.85
C GLN A 256 1.61 16.99 18.47
N ILE A 257 2.78 17.12 17.85
CA ILE A 257 4.03 16.49 18.29
C ILE A 257 4.91 17.48 19.05
N ALA A 258 4.96 18.73 18.60
CA ALA A 258 5.68 19.81 19.27
C ALA A 258 5.18 20.06 20.71
N GLY A 259 3.90 19.83 20.98
CA GLY A 259 3.31 19.95 22.32
C GLY A 259 3.62 18.80 23.29
N LEU A 260 4.21 17.69 22.82
CA LEU A 260 4.51 16.54 23.67
C LEU A 260 5.70 16.81 24.61
N PRO A 261 5.76 16.19 25.80
CA PRO A 261 6.96 16.13 26.62
C PRO A 261 8.17 15.62 25.81
N GLU A 262 9.36 16.13 26.10
CA GLU A 262 10.58 15.84 25.31
C GLU A 262 10.85 14.34 25.16
N GLU A 263 10.82 13.58 26.26
CA GLU A 263 11.05 12.14 26.23
C GLU A 263 10.02 11.38 25.37
N GLN A 264 8.75 11.78 25.47
CA GLN A 264 7.67 11.21 24.66
C GLN A 264 7.81 11.60 23.19
N ARG A 265 8.21 12.84 22.92
CA ARG A 265 8.46 13.34 21.57
C ARG A 265 9.60 12.57 20.91
N ASP A 266 10.70 12.33 21.62
CA ASP A 266 11.84 11.60 21.07
C ASP A 266 11.46 10.15 20.71
N ARG A 267 10.69 9.46 21.57
CA ARG A 267 10.12 8.14 21.23
C ARG A 267 9.22 8.18 19.99
N VAL A 268 8.44 9.24 19.82
CA VAL A 268 7.61 9.42 18.62
C VAL A 268 8.48 9.59 17.38
N LEU A 269 9.52 10.41 17.46
CA LEU A 269 10.40 10.72 16.34
C LEU A 269 11.27 9.53 15.91
N ASP A 270 11.59 8.62 16.81
CA ASP A 270 12.39 7.43 16.53
C ASP A 270 11.74 6.49 15.48
N ILE A 271 10.45 6.63 15.19
CA ILE A 271 9.79 5.91 14.07
C ILE A 271 10.45 6.19 12.71
N ALA A 272 10.99 7.40 12.54
CA ALA A 272 11.62 7.87 11.31
C ALA A 272 13.16 7.80 11.39
N ALA A 273 13.73 7.10 12.38
CA ALA A 273 15.17 6.97 12.53
C ALA A 273 15.82 6.29 11.31
N ALA A 274 16.97 6.81 10.87
CA ALA A 274 17.76 6.21 9.80
C ALA A 274 18.24 4.79 10.19
N ASP A 275 18.71 4.63 11.43
CA ASP A 275 19.02 3.32 12.00
C ASP A 275 17.73 2.53 12.29
N PRO A 276 17.48 1.40 11.60
CA PRO A 276 16.27 0.60 11.80
C PRO A 276 16.12 0.03 13.22
N ALA A 277 17.22 -0.16 13.95
CA ALA A 277 17.21 -0.71 15.30
C ALA A 277 16.68 0.27 16.35
N ARG A 278 16.70 1.58 16.05
CA ARG A 278 16.15 2.62 16.92
C ARG A 278 14.63 2.75 16.83
N ARG A 279 14.02 2.24 15.74
CA ARG A 279 12.58 2.37 15.52
C ARG A 279 11.79 1.55 16.56
N PRO A 280 10.63 2.04 17.03
CA PRO A 280 9.84 1.37 18.05
C PRO A 280 9.38 -0.01 17.57
N ILE A 281 9.55 -1.03 18.43
CA ILE A 281 9.20 -2.41 18.07
C ILE A 281 7.68 -2.61 17.98
N SER A 282 6.92 -1.97 18.88
CA SER A 282 5.46 -2.01 18.88
C SER A 282 4.89 -0.69 18.38
N LEU A 283 4.19 -0.77 17.25
CA LEU A 283 3.44 0.35 16.69
C LEU A 283 2.24 0.70 17.58
N SER A 284 1.58 -0.29 18.20
CA SER A 284 0.44 -0.01 19.07
C SER A 284 0.85 0.80 20.31
N SER A 285 2.06 0.59 20.84
CA SER A 285 2.62 1.43 21.90
C SER A 285 2.95 2.84 21.40
N TRP A 286 3.55 2.94 20.21
CA TRP A 286 3.87 4.23 19.59
C TRP A 286 2.61 5.08 19.33
N VAL A 287 1.52 4.48 18.89
CA VAL A 287 0.24 5.18 18.66
C VAL A 287 -0.32 5.77 19.97
N LYS A 288 -0.11 5.10 21.11
CA LYS A 288 -0.48 5.64 22.43
C LYS A 288 0.32 6.89 22.77
N ASP A 289 1.62 6.90 22.48
CA ASP A 289 2.48 8.08 22.67
C ASP A 289 2.02 9.26 21.79
N VAL A 290 1.50 9.01 20.58
CA VAL A 290 0.99 10.09 19.72
C VAL A 290 -0.40 10.59 20.12
N ARG A 291 -1.27 9.69 20.61
CA ARG A 291 -2.69 9.98 20.84
C ARG A 291 -2.94 11.23 21.68
N HIS A 292 -2.20 11.40 22.79
CA HIS A 292 -2.45 12.50 23.70
C HIS A 292 -2.24 13.86 23.01
N GLY A 293 -1.17 14.00 22.24
CA GLY A 293 -0.88 15.22 21.47
C GLY A 293 -1.98 15.52 20.44
N VAL A 294 -2.46 14.50 19.74
CA VAL A 294 -3.49 14.68 18.69
C VAL A 294 -4.85 15.05 19.28
N VAL A 295 -5.27 14.41 20.37
CA VAL A 295 -6.59 14.65 20.97
C VAL A 295 -6.64 15.98 21.72
N SER A 296 -5.55 16.36 22.40
CA SER A 296 -5.46 17.60 23.20
C SER A 296 -5.22 18.87 22.38
N THR A 297 -4.72 18.75 21.15
CA THR A 297 -4.54 19.92 20.27
C THR A 297 -5.90 20.46 19.84
N THR A 298 -6.42 21.42 20.61
CA THR A 298 -7.55 22.27 20.22
C THR A 298 -7.03 23.29 19.21
N THR A 299 -7.64 23.30 18.04
CA THR A 299 -7.30 24.15 16.89
C THR A 299 -7.17 25.61 17.30
N THR A 300 -5.97 26.03 17.63
CA THR A 300 -5.59 27.45 17.78
C THR A 300 -4.43 27.72 16.82
N SER A 301 -4.60 27.35 15.55
CA SER A 301 -3.78 27.92 14.48
C SER A 301 -4.71 28.37 13.36
N ARG A 302 -4.89 29.70 13.33
CA ARG A 302 -5.40 30.43 12.18
C ARG A 302 -4.55 30.04 10.95
N PRO A 303 -5.12 29.82 9.75
CA PRO A 303 -4.29 29.60 8.57
C PRO A 303 -3.37 30.82 8.42
N ALA A 304 -2.07 30.60 8.39
CA ALA A 304 -1.17 31.58 7.82
C ALA A 304 -1.58 31.70 6.35
N THR A 305 -2.15 32.84 5.98
CA THR A 305 -2.32 33.24 4.59
C THR A 305 -0.96 33.13 3.92
N VAL A 306 -0.80 32.10 3.08
CA VAL A 306 0.29 32.02 2.13
C VAL A 306 0.07 33.21 1.19
N ALA A 307 0.94 34.21 1.30
CA ALA A 307 0.97 35.34 0.39
C ALA A 307 1.13 34.80 -1.04
N ASP A 308 0.36 35.38 -1.97
CA ASP A 308 0.36 35.09 -3.40
C ASP A 308 1.77 34.89 -3.96
N ALA A 309 2.15 33.63 -4.17
CA ALA A 309 3.21 33.30 -5.10
C ALA A 309 2.59 33.36 -6.50
N VAL A 310 2.76 34.51 -7.16
CA VAL A 310 2.46 34.70 -8.57
C VAL A 310 3.15 33.58 -9.37
N PRO A 311 2.42 32.78 -10.16
CA PRO A 311 3.04 31.75 -10.99
C PRO A 311 3.91 32.41 -12.07
N PRO A 312 5.10 31.87 -12.39
CA PRO A 312 5.92 32.40 -13.46
C PRO A 312 5.20 32.26 -14.81
N ALA A 313 5.29 33.32 -15.62
CA ALA A 313 4.64 33.41 -16.91
C ALA A 313 5.07 32.27 -17.86
N PRO A 314 4.15 31.74 -18.71
CA PRO A 314 4.48 30.68 -19.65
C PRO A 314 5.46 31.18 -20.72
N ALA A 315 6.50 30.37 -20.97
CA ALA A 315 7.48 30.62 -22.02
C ALA A 315 6.81 30.59 -23.41
N ALA A 316 7.11 31.59 -24.23
CA ALA A 316 6.58 31.70 -25.58
C ALA A 316 7.03 30.53 -26.48
N PRO A 317 6.15 30.05 -27.38
CA PRO A 317 6.51 28.98 -28.32
C PRO A 317 7.53 29.46 -29.36
N PRO A 318 8.40 28.57 -29.88
CA PRO A 318 9.34 28.91 -30.92
C PRO A 318 8.60 29.27 -32.22
N VAL A 319 9.03 30.37 -32.85
CA VAL A 319 8.53 30.90 -34.13
C VAL A 319 9.06 30.01 -35.28
N PRO A 320 8.32 29.84 -36.40
CA PRO A 320 8.63 28.85 -37.43
C PRO A 320 9.95 29.05 -38.18
#